data_AF-A0A2V2VE18-F1
#
_entry.id   AF-A0A2V2VE18-F1
#
_cell.length_a   1.000
_cell.length_b   1.000
_cell.length_c   1.000
_cell.angle_alpha   90.00
_cell.angle_beta   90.00
_cell.angle_gamma   90.00
#
_symmetry.space_group_name_H-M   'P 1'
#
loop_
_entity.id
_entity.type
_entity.pdbx_description
1 polymer ?
#
loop_
_entity_poly.entity_id
_entity_poly.type
_entity_poly.pdbx_seq_one_letter_code
_entity_poly.pdbx_strand_id
1 'polypeptide(L)'
;MEEEGMKRVNAIESNREEARERQPSVFCERAKHEAEKMTKELERRGGTTLEELERALEAKKRESGALQADRENRNWEYEHTVEKIRTRKEDEESASERLRRAMQQLEQGLSLRQSAIETKDQQLGMVQLDGARGREAIMRERHSVEVVRRTVREERCRQRRQWIHQVKEMNAKFPEPVRPLAEERKKKCEQAKAKENAAERALASDVKMIEEYLPRLISLEEIPVNPEETGIIRRQFVEVFTQEEQTYLASAEEERARKERLGRGLEVYRQRMLDEYVAKKNEKLYDAETTEHHLSSVVDQVLN
;
A
#
# COMPACT_ATOMS: atom_id res chain seq x y z
N MET A 1 7.71 127.02 63.59
CA MET A 1 9.01 126.94 62.90
C MET A 1 9.52 125.50 62.71
N GLU A 2 9.08 124.52 63.50
CA GLU A 2 9.55 123.12 63.35
C GLU A 2 8.88 122.34 62.20
N GLU A 3 7.63 122.68 61.84
CA GLU A 3 6.86 121.95 60.81
C GLU A 3 7.36 122.16 59.36
N GLU A 4 7.85 123.35 59.02
CA GLU A 4 8.41 123.64 57.69
C GLU A 4 9.82 123.05 57.50
N GLY A 5 10.59 122.92 58.58
CA GLY A 5 11.90 122.25 58.58
C GLY A 5 11.75 120.74 58.35
N MET A 6 10.80 120.11 59.03
CA MET A 6 10.55 118.67 58.91
C MET A 6 10.03 118.28 57.52
N LYS A 7 9.21 119.13 56.87
CA LYS A 7 8.77 118.94 55.49
C LYS A 7 9.93 118.98 54.48
N ARG A 8 10.92 119.85 54.68
CA ARG A 8 12.11 119.94 53.81
C ARG A 8 13.05 118.75 53.99
N VAL A 9 13.26 118.31 55.23
CA VAL A 9 14.07 117.12 55.52
C VAL A 9 13.41 115.86 54.94
N ASN A 10 12.10 115.66 55.15
CA ASN A 10 11.36 114.55 54.57
C ASN A 10 11.38 114.58 53.03
N ALA A 11 11.31 115.75 52.40
CA ALA A 11 11.43 115.87 50.94
C ALA A 11 12.84 115.54 50.41
N ILE A 12 13.90 115.84 51.18
CA ILE A 12 15.28 115.48 50.83
C ILE A 12 15.51 113.98 51.02
N GLU A 13 15.03 113.40 52.13
CA GLU A 13 15.11 111.95 52.39
C GLU A 13 14.30 111.17 51.36
N SER A 14 13.05 111.58 51.07
CA SER A 14 12.22 110.97 50.03
C SER A 14 12.90 111.03 48.65
N ASN A 15 13.49 112.16 48.26
CA ASN A 15 14.23 112.27 47.00
C ASN A 15 15.50 111.40 46.98
N ARG A 16 16.16 111.22 48.13
CA ARG A 16 17.37 110.39 48.25
C ARG A 16 17.02 108.90 48.23
N GLU A 17 15.91 108.51 48.83
CA GLU A 17 15.32 107.17 48.75
C GLU A 17 14.92 106.86 47.30
N GLU A 18 14.18 107.77 46.65
CA GLU A 18 13.82 107.65 45.22
C GLU A 18 15.05 107.54 44.31
N ALA A 19 16.11 108.31 44.58
CA ALA A 19 17.35 108.23 43.80
C ALA A 19 18.08 106.89 44.02
N ARG A 20 18.07 106.35 45.25
CA ARG A 20 18.64 105.03 45.55
C ARG A 20 17.85 103.89 44.91
N GLU A 21 16.55 104.02 44.77
CA GLU A 21 15.70 103.03 44.11
C GLU A 21 15.79 103.12 42.57
N ARG A 22 15.94 104.33 42.02
CA ARG A 22 16.07 104.56 40.57
C ARG A 22 17.46 104.24 40.01
N GLN A 23 18.53 104.34 40.81
CA GLN A 23 19.89 104.08 40.30
C GLN A 23 20.12 102.62 39.84
N PRO A 24 19.74 101.59 40.61
CA PRO A 24 19.87 100.20 40.20
C PRO A 24 19.03 99.87 38.98
N SER A 25 17.80 100.41 38.87
CA SER A 25 16.96 100.20 37.69
C SER A 25 17.59 100.81 36.45
N VAL A 26 18.13 102.03 36.53
CA VAL A 26 18.87 102.66 35.41
C VAL A 26 20.12 101.86 35.01
N PHE A 27 20.86 101.32 35.99
CA PHE A 27 22.01 100.47 35.70
C PHE A 27 21.60 99.16 35.02
N CYS A 28 20.56 98.49 35.53
CA CYS A 28 20.00 97.28 34.92
C CYS A 28 19.50 97.54 33.49
N GLU A 29 18.82 98.65 33.25
CA GLU A 29 18.35 99.02 31.90
C GLU A 29 19.51 99.31 30.94
N ARG A 30 20.58 99.99 31.39
CA ARG A 30 21.80 100.17 30.58
C ARG A 30 22.47 98.84 30.25
N ALA A 31 22.61 97.95 31.24
CA ALA A 31 23.20 96.64 31.04
C ALA A 31 22.39 95.78 30.07
N LYS A 32 21.05 95.81 30.15
CA LYS A 32 20.17 95.16 29.18
C LYS A 32 20.36 95.72 27.77
N HIS A 33 20.38 97.04 27.63
CA HIS A 33 20.57 97.68 26.33
C HIS A 33 21.95 97.36 25.73
N GLU A 34 23.01 97.33 26.54
CA GLU A 34 24.36 96.94 26.08
C GLU A 34 24.40 95.47 25.66
N ALA A 35 23.77 94.56 26.43
CA ALA A 35 23.65 93.15 26.08
C ALA A 35 22.89 92.95 24.76
N GLU A 36 21.74 93.60 24.58
CA GLU A 36 20.97 93.54 23.32
C GLU A 36 21.76 94.08 22.12
N LYS A 37 22.54 95.15 22.31
CA LYS A 37 23.39 95.70 21.26
C LYS A 37 24.50 94.73 20.85
N MET A 38 25.11 94.05 21.83
CA MET A 38 26.11 93.02 21.58
C MET A 38 25.50 91.81 20.85
N THR A 39 24.31 91.36 21.25
CA THR A 39 23.58 90.29 20.56
C THR A 39 23.33 90.65 19.10
N LYS A 40 22.77 91.84 18.82
CA LYS A 40 22.49 92.29 17.45
C LYS A 40 23.74 92.41 16.58
N GLU A 41 24.86 92.88 17.12
CA GLU A 41 26.12 92.95 16.37
C GLU A 41 26.70 91.55 16.08
N LEU A 42 26.57 90.61 17.02
CA LEU A 42 26.96 89.21 16.81
C LEU A 42 26.09 88.54 15.73
N GLU A 43 24.77 88.75 15.75
CA GLU A 43 23.86 88.26 14.71
C GLU A 43 24.20 88.88 13.34
N ARG A 44 24.53 90.17 13.30
CA ARG A 44 24.92 90.85 12.06
C ARG A 44 26.23 90.30 11.48
N ARG A 45 27.21 89.98 12.32
CA ARG A 45 28.50 89.39 11.89
C ARG A 45 28.36 87.92 11.51
N GLY A 46 27.53 87.17 12.23
CA GLY A 46 27.29 85.74 12.01
C GLY A 46 26.30 85.44 10.89
N GLY A 47 25.51 86.43 10.46
CA GLY A 47 24.52 86.30 9.38
C GLY A 47 23.33 85.41 9.72
N THR A 48 23.17 85.01 10.99
CA THR A 48 22.08 84.18 11.52
C THR A 48 21.69 84.67 12.90
N THR A 49 20.39 84.72 13.17
CA THR A 49 19.86 85.15 14.47
C THR A 49 19.88 84.02 15.48
N LEU A 50 19.93 84.35 16.78
CA LEU A 50 19.89 83.34 17.85
C LEU A 50 18.59 82.51 17.76
N GLU A 51 17.46 83.16 17.46
CA GLU A 51 16.16 82.50 17.29
C GLU A 51 16.13 81.54 16.10
N GLU A 52 16.86 81.82 15.01
CA GLU A 52 16.99 80.90 13.88
C GLU A 52 17.82 79.67 14.24
N LEU A 53 18.89 79.84 15.03
CA LEU A 53 19.71 78.73 15.51
C LEU A 53 18.92 77.83 16.48
N GLU A 54 18.13 78.41 17.40
CA GLU A 54 17.26 77.65 18.28
C GLU A 54 16.18 76.87 17.49
N ARG A 55 15.54 77.52 16.51
CA ARG A 55 14.58 76.86 15.63
C ARG A 55 15.21 75.73 14.82
N ALA A 56 16.41 75.93 14.28
CA ALA A 56 17.15 74.92 13.53
C ALA A 56 17.56 73.74 14.43
N LEU A 57 18.01 74.01 15.66
CA LEU A 57 18.35 72.98 16.63
C LEU A 57 17.12 72.13 16.99
N GLU A 58 15.99 72.77 17.27
CA GLU A 58 14.74 72.07 17.57
C GLU A 58 14.18 71.30 16.37
N ALA A 59 14.38 71.79 15.14
CA ALA A 59 14.08 71.01 13.93
C ALA A 59 14.96 69.77 13.82
N LYS A 60 16.28 69.90 14.05
CA LYS A 60 17.22 68.76 14.00
C LYS A 60 16.99 67.74 15.11
N LYS A 61 16.60 68.16 16.32
CA LYS A 61 16.19 67.24 17.38
C LYS A 61 14.96 66.41 16.98
N ARG A 62 13.95 67.06 16.38
CA ARG A 62 12.76 66.34 15.87
C ARG A 62 13.11 65.37 14.75
N GLU A 63 13.93 65.79 13.79
CA GLU A 63 14.40 64.93 12.71
C GLU A 63 15.20 63.73 13.24
N SER A 64 16.11 63.96 14.19
CA SER A 64 16.87 62.89 14.84
C SER A 64 15.96 61.94 15.63
N GLY A 65 14.94 62.46 16.32
CA GLY A 65 13.95 61.65 17.03
C GLY A 65 13.13 60.78 16.07
N ALA A 66 12.70 61.34 14.94
CA ALA A 66 11.99 60.60 13.90
C ALA A 66 12.85 59.48 13.28
N LEU A 67 14.12 59.78 12.97
CA LEU A 67 15.05 58.78 12.45
C LEU A 67 15.37 57.68 13.47
N GLN A 68 15.44 58.02 14.76
CA GLN A 68 15.65 57.03 15.82
C GLN A 68 14.42 56.11 15.96
N ALA A 69 13.22 56.68 15.96
CA ALA A 69 11.98 55.88 16.03
C ALA A 69 11.82 54.96 14.80
N ASP A 70 12.12 55.45 13.59
CA ASP A 70 12.10 54.63 12.37
C ASP A 70 13.12 53.47 12.43
N ARG A 71 14.34 53.72 12.96
CA ARG A 71 15.34 52.66 13.17
C ARG A 71 14.89 51.63 14.20
N GLU A 72 14.32 52.07 15.31
CA GLU A 72 13.79 51.20 16.36
C GLU A 72 12.64 50.33 15.84
N ASN A 73 11.72 50.91 15.06
CA ASN A 73 10.64 50.16 14.42
C ASN A 73 11.18 49.10 13.46
N ARG A 74 12.15 49.44 12.60
CA ARG A 74 12.76 48.46 11.68
C ARG A 74 13.49 47.36 12.42
N ASN A 75 14.24 47.70 13.47
CA ASN A 75 14.91 46.69 14.31
C ASN A 75 13.89 45.75 14.94
N TRP A 76 12.80 46.28 15.48
CA TRP A 76 11.72 45.48 16.05
C TRP A 76 11.07 44.55 15.02
N GLU A 77 10.80 45.04 13.80
CA GLU A 77 10.26 44.24 12.69
C GLU A 77 11.21 43.11 12.27
N TYR A 78 12.52 43.40 12.20
CA TYR A 78 13.53 42.40 11.88
C TYR A 78 13.64 41.34 12.97
N GLU A 79 13.68 41.73 14.24
CA GLU A 79 13.72 40.80 15.38
C GLU A 79 12.49 39.88 15.36
N HIS A 80 11.30 40.45 15.17
CA HIS A 80 10.07 39.68 15.10
C HIS A 80 10.04 38.72 13.89
N THR A 81 10.56 39.15 12.74
CA THR A 81 10.66 38.29 11.55
C THR A 81 11.64 37.15 11.75
N VAL A 82 12.80 37.42 12.37
CA VAL A 82 13.78 36.40 12.73
C VAL A 82 13.19 35.39 13.69
N GLU A 83 12.42 35.83 14.68
CA GLU A 83 11.78 34.93 15.65
C GLU A 83 10.70 34.04 15.00
N LYS A 84 9.92 34.60 14.06
CA LYS A 84 9.00 33.81 13.22
C LYS A 84 9.72 32.76 12.38
N ILE A 85 10.91 33.08 11.86
CA ILE A 85 11.71 32.12 11.08
C ILE A 85 12.26 31.02 11.99
N ARG A 86 12.72 31.35 13.20
CA ARG A 86 13.22 30.38 14.18
C ARG A 86 12.16 29.36 14.57
N THR A 87 10.97 29.81 14.94
CA THR A 87 9.88 28.92 15.33
C THR A 87 9.45 28.00 14.18
N ARG A 88 9.31 28.54 12.96
CA ARG A 88 9.04 27.72 11.76
C ARG A 88 10.12 26.67 11.51
N LYS A 89 11.39 27.06 11.65
CA LYS A 89 12.52 26.14 11.47
C LYS A 89 12.47 24.99 12.50
N GLU A 90 12.20 25.29 13.77
CA GLU A 90 12.07 24.27 14.83
C GLU A 90 10.91 23.30 14.56
N ASP A 91 9.78 23.82 14.09
CA ASP A 91 8.62 23.00 13.71
C ASP A 91 8.93 22.07 12.52
N GLU A 92 9.62 22.60 11.49
CA GLU A 92 10.04 21.85 10.31
C GLU A 92 11.09 20.77 10.64
N GLU A 93 12.07 21.09 11.50
CA GLU A 93 13.05 20.13 11.99
C GLU A 93 12.37 19.01 12.79
N SER A 94 11.45 19.36 13.68
CA SER A 94 10.64 18.41 14.45
C SER A 94 9.79 17.52 13.55
N ALA A 95 9.16 18.08 12.52
CA ALA A 95 8.41 17.32 11.53
C ALA A 95 9.30 16.36 10.73
N SER A 96 10.49 16.82 10.33
CA SER A 96 11.47 16.03 9.60
C SER A 96 12.01 14.86 10.43
N GLU A 97 12.23 15.05 11.72
CA GLU A 97 12.61 13.96 12.63
C GLU A 97 11.49 12.92 12.78
N ARG A 98 10.24 13.36 12.94
CA ARG A 98 9.09 12.45 13.00
C ARG A 98 9.00 11.60 11.72
N LEU A 99 9.20 12.22 10.56
CA LEU A 99 9.22 11.51 9.28
C LEU A 99 10.37 10.49 9.21
N ARG A 100 11.57 10.87 9.63
CA ARG A 100 12.74 9.97 9.66
C ARG A 100 12.49 8.74 10.54
N ARG A 101 11.88 8.92 11.72
CA ARG A 101 11.49 7.80 12.61
C ARG A 101 10.44 6.90 11.94
N ALA A 102 9.45 7.47 11.27
CA ALA A 102 8.43 6.71 10.55
C ALA A 102 9.03 5.90 9.38
N MET A 103 9.97 6.47 8.62
CA MET A 103 10.69 5.77 7.55
C MET A 103 11.46 4.56 8.10
N GLN A 104 12.20 4.73 9.20
CA GLN A 104 12.94 3.64 9.84
C GLN A 104 12.01 2.50 10.30
N GLN A 105 10.84 2.82 10.85
CA GLN A 105 9.86 1.81 11.23
C GLN A 105 9.31 1.05 10.02
N LEU A 106 9.05 1.73 8.91
CA LEU A 106 8.62 1.11 7.67
C LEU A 106 9.70 0.22 7.06
N GLU A 107 10.95 0.65 7.07
CA GLU A 107 12.10 -0.15 6.61
C GLU A 107 12.27 -1.43 7.43
N GLN A 108 12.15 -1.34 8.76
CA GLN A 108 12.16 -2.51 9.64
C GLN A 108 10.98 -3.45 9.33
N GLY A 109 9.77 -2.89 9.17
CA GLY A 109 8.59 -3.66 8.79
C GLY A 109 8.72 -4.35 7.43
N LEU A 110 9.38 -3.69 6.47
CA LEU A 110 9.66 -4.23 5.14
C LEU A 110 10.67 -5.39 5.22
N SER A 111 11.76 -5.21 5.98
CA SER A 111 12.75 -6.28 6.21
C SER A 111 12.13 -7.52 6.86
N LEU A 112 11.27 -7.33 7.87
CA LEU A 112 10.54 -8.44 8.50
C LEU A 112 9.63 -9.16 7.50
N ARG A 113 8.89 -8.42 6.66
CA ARG A 113 8.04 -9.03 5.63
C ARG A 113 8.84 -9.78 4.58
N GLN A 114 9.97 -9.25 4.14
CA GLN A 114 10.87 -9.93 3.20
C GLN A 114 11.38 -11.26 3.79
N SER A 115 11.86 -11.25 5.03
CA SER A 115 12.32 -12.49 5.69
C SER A 115 11.20 -13.52 5.85
N ALA A 116 9.97 -13.06 6.12
CA ALA A 116 8.81 -13.94 6.20
C ALA A 116 8.44 -14.55 4.84
N ILE A 117 8.54 -13.77 3.76
CA ILE A 117 8.32 -14.25 2.39
C ILE A 117 9.38 -15.30 2.03
N GLU A 118 10.66 -15.02 2.25
CA GLU A 118 11.76 -15.96 1.98
C GLU A 118 11.57 -17.29 2.71
N THR A 119 11.14 -17.23 3.97
CA THR A 119 10.83 -18.44 4.77
C THR A 119 9.68 -19.23 4.16
N LYS A 120 8.63 -18.54 3.67
CA LYS A 120 7.48 -19.18 3.03
C LYS A 120 7.84 -19.79 1.68
N ASP A 121 8.71 -19.13 0.91
CA ASP A 121 9.22 -19.66 -0.36
C ASP A 121 10.05 -20.92 -0.14
N GLN A 122 10.89 -20.96 0.90
CA GLN A 122 11.61 -22.17 1.28
C GLN A 122 10.67 -23.31 1.67
N GLN A 123 9.64 -23.04 2.49
CA GLN A 123 8.61 -24.03 2.85
C GLN A 123 7.88 -24.55 1.62
N LEU A 124 7.50 -23.67 0.70
CA LEU A 124 6.83 -24.03 -0.55
C LEU A 124 7.72 -24.95 -1.40
N GLY A 125 9.01 -24.63 -1.52
CA GLY A 125 9.98 -25.45 -2.24
C GLY A 125 10.06 -26.87 -1.68
N MET A 126 10.08 -27.03 -0.36
CA MET A 126 10.08 -28.35 0.30
C MET A 126 8.81 -29.15 -0.01
N VAL A 127 7.63 -28.52 0.09
CA VAL A 127 6.35 -29.17 -0.23
C VAL A 127 6.29 -29.60 -1.69
N GLN A 128 6.79 -28.78 -2.62
CA GLN A 128 6.83 -29.13 -4.04
C GLN A 128 7.73 -30.33 -4.32
N LEU A 129 8.90 -30.40 -3.66
CA LEU A 129 9.81 -31.54 -3.75
C LEU A 129 9.19 -32.82 -3.21
N ASP A 130 8.55 -32.76 -2.04
CA ASP A 130 7.84 -33.90 -1.46
C ASP A 130 6.68 -34.37 -2.36
N GLY A 131 5.92 -33.43 -2.92
CA GLY A 131 4.87 -33.72 -3.89
C GLY A 131 5.41 -34.38 -5.16
N ALA A 132 6.57 -33.95 -5.66
CA ALA A 132 7.23 -34.58 -6.81
C ALA A 132 7.70 -36.01 -6.48
N ARG A 133 8.35 -36.20 -5.32
CA ARG A 133 8.78 -37.52 -4.83
C ARG A 133 7.60 -38.47 -4.65
N GLY A 134 6.49 -37.98 -4.11
CA GLY A 134 5.25 -38.74 -3.96
C GLY A 134 4.69 -39.21 -5.31
N ARG A 135 4.63 -38.30 -6.31
CA ARG A 135 4.19 -38.67 -7.67
C ARG A 135 5.10 -39.73 -8.30
N GLU A 136 6.42 -39.59 -8.16
CA GLU A 136 7.36 -40.59 -8.67
C GLU A 136 7.19 -41.96 -7.99
N ALA A 137 7.00 -41.98 -6.66
CA ALA A 137 6.77 -43.22 -5.92
C ALA A 137 5.51 -43.94 -6.43
N ILE A 138 4.41 -43.20 -6.60
CA ILE A 138 3.15 -43.74 -7.14
C ILE A 138 3.36 -44.31 -8.55
N MET A 139 4.09 -43.61 -9.42
CA MET A 139 4.36 -44.07 -10.79
C MET A 139 5.18 -45.37 -10.80
N ARG A 140 6.20 -45.47 -9.95
CA ARG A 140 7.02 -46.68 -9.81
C ARG A 140 6.19 -47.86 -9.29
N GLU A 141 5.37 -47.63 -8.28
CA GLU A 141 4.52 -48.68 -7.71
C GLU A 141 3.45 -49.16 -8.71
N ARG A 142 2.80 -48.23 -9.42
CA ARG A 142 1.89 -48.57 -10.52
C ARG A 142 2.57 -49.45 -11.56
N HIS A 143 3.77 -49.09 -11.99
CA HIS A 143 4.53 -49.89 -12.94
C HIS A 143 4.83 -51.29 -12.39
N SER A 144 5.27 -51.39 -11.13
CA SER A 144 5.52 -52.67 -10.46
C SER A 144 4.26 -53.54 -10.39
N VAL A 145 3.12 -52.96 -10.01
CA VAL A 145 1.83 -53.67 -9.96
C VAL A 145 1.39 -54.13 -11.35
N GLU A 146 1.56 -53.30 -12.38
CA GLU A 146 1.23 -53.65 -13.77
C GLU A 146 2.07 -54.85 -14.24
N VAL A 147 3.37 -54.87 -13.93
CA VAL A 147 4.27 -55.99 -14.24
C VAL A 147 3.79 -57.27 -13.56
N VAL A 148 3.49 -57.23 -12.26
CA VAL A 148 2.98 -58.40 -11.52
C VAL A 148 1.63 -58.88 -12.07
N ARG A 149 0.72 -57.96 -12.41
CA ARG A 149 -0.57 -58.31 -13.03
C ARG A 149 -0.36 -59.01 -14.36
N ARG A 150 0.56 -58.51 -15.19
CA ARG A 150 0.89 -59.12 -16.48
C ARG A 150 1.44 -60.53 -16.30
N THR A 151 2.38 -60.74 -15.37
CA THR A 151 2.95 -62.08 -15.13
C THR A 151 1.89 -63.07 -14.66
N VAL A 152 0.99 -62.65 -13.75
CA VAL A 152 -0.11 -63.51 -13.27
C VAL A 152 -1.07 -63.88 -14.41
N ARG A 153 -1.46 -62.90 -15.25
CA ARG A 153 -2.32 -63.14 -16.42
C ARG A 153 -1.67 -64.11 -17.40
N GLU A 154 -0.38 -63.92 -17.70
CA GLU A 154 0.37 -64.78 -18.62
C GLU A 154 0.44 -66.22 -18.11
N GLU A 155 0.70 -66.41 -16.81
CA GLU A 155 0.76 -67.74 -16.19
C GLU A 155 -0.59 -68.45 -16.22
N ARG A 156 -1.69 -67.76 -15.88
CA ARG A 156 -3.03 -68.37 -15.99
C ARG A 156 -3.42 -68.67 -17.43
N CYS A 157 -3.07 -67.82 -18.39
CA CYS A 157 -3.26 -68.11 -19.82
C CYS A 157 -2.48 -69.37 -20.25
N ARG A 158 -1.27 -69.60 -19.71
CA ARG A 158 -0.52 -70.84 -19.95
C ARG A 158 -1.24 -72.05 -19.37
N GLN A 159 -1.73 -71.97 -18.13
CA GLN A 159 -2.50 -73.05 -17.49
C GLN A 159 -3.78 -73.38 -18.28
N ARG A 160 -4.54 -72.36 -18.71
CA ARG A 160 -5.75 -72.57 -19.52
C ARG A 160 -5.42 -73.22 -20.87
N ARG A 161 -4.32 -72.83 -21.52
CA ARG A 161 -3.84 -73.49 -22.75
C ARG A 161 -3.51 -74.96 -22.52
N GLN A 162 -2.83 -75.28 -21.42
CA GLN A 162 -2.53 -76.67 -21.04
C GLN A 162 -3.81 -77.47 -20.81
N TRP A 163 -4.77 -76.91 -20.08
CA TRP A 163 -6.06 -77.57 -19.83
C TRP A 163 -6.85 -77.82 -21.12
N ILE A 164 -6.92 -76.82 -22.01
CA ILE A 164 -7.53 -76.97 -23.33
C ILE A 164 -6.86 -78.08 -24.15
N HIS A 165 -5.53 -78.17 -24.09
CA HIS A 165 -4.80 -79.23 -24.78
C HIS A 165 -5.19 -80.62 -24.26
N GLN A 166 -5.25 -80.78 -22.93
CA GLN A 166 -5.69 -82.04 -22.30
C GLN A 166 -7.13 -82.41 -22.69
N VAL A 167 -8.05 -81.44 -22.71
CA VAL A 167 -9.44 -81.68 -23.12
C VAL A 167 -9.51 -82.10 -24.60
N LYS A 168 -8.72 -81.48 -25.48
CA LYS A 168 -8.64 -81.89 -26.89
C LYS A 168 -8.07 -83.31 -27.05
N GLU A 169 -7.03 -83.66 -26.30
CA GLU A 169 -6.49 -85.02 -26.31
C GLU A 169 -7.52 -86.06 -25.82
N MET A 170 -8.29 -85.74 -24.78
CA MET A 170 -9.38 -86.58 -24.31
C MET A 170 -10.49 -86.71 -25.37
N ASN A 171 -10.93 -85.60 -25.95
CA ASN A 171 -11.95 -85.56 -26.99
C ASN A 171 -11.54 -86.37 -28.23
N ALA A 172 -10.25 -86.39 -28.59
CA ALA A 172 -9.74 -87.19 -29.70
C ALA A 172 -9.82 -88.71 -29.44
N LYS A 173 -9.74 -89.13 -28.16
CA LYS A 173 -9.83 -90.54 -27.74
C LYS A 173 -11.27 -91.03 -27.53
N PHE A 174 -12.22 -90.13 -27.24
CA PHE A 174 -13.63 -90.48 -27.02
C PHE A 174 -14.30 -91.28 -28.15
N PRO A 175 -13.97 -91.07 -29.45
CA PRO A 175 -14.48 -91.88 -30.56
C PRO A 175 -13.78 -93.23 -30.74
N GLU A 176 -12.66 -93.51 -30.06
CA GLU A 176 -11.88 -94.74 -30.23
C GLU A 176 -12.66 -96.02 -29.88
N PRO A 177 -13.51 -96.07 -28.84
CA PRO A 177 -14.33 -97.26 -28.57
C PRO A 177 -15.40 -97.54 -29.64
N VAL A 178 -15.80 -96.51 -30.38
CA VAL A 178 -16.87 -96.58 -31.40
C VAL A 178 -16.31 -97.00 -32.78
N ARG A 179 -15.07 -96.60 -33.10
CA ARG A 179 -14.40 -96.92 -34.38
C ARG A 179 -14.33 -98.42 -34.70
N PRO A 180 -13.86 -99.31 -33.80
CA PRO A 180 -13.79 -100.75 -34.06
C PRO A 180 -15.15 -101.37 -34.33
N LEU A 181 -16.20 -100.91 -33.61
CA LEU A 181 -17.57 -101.39 -33.82
C LEU A 181 -18.08 -101.01 -35.22
N ALA A 182 -17.76 -99.81 -35.70
CA ALA A 182 -18.09 -99.38 -37.07
C ALA A 182 -17.28 -100.14 -38.14
N GLU A 183 -16.00 -100.45 -37.88
CA GLU A 183 -15.13 -101.21 -38.79
C GLU A 183 -15.52 -102.69 -38.88
N GLU A 184 -15.88 -103.32 -37.76
CA GLU A 184 -16.38 -104.71 -37.74
C GLU A 184 -17.69 -104.86 -38.51
N ARG A 185 -18.60 -103.87 -38.43
CA ARG A 185 -19.85 -103.86 -39.21
C ARG A 185 -19.60 -103.75 -40.71
N LYS A 186 -18.63 -102.92 -41.12
CA LYS A 186 -18.19 -102.83 -42.52
C LYS A 186 -17.64 -104.17 -43.02
N LYS A 187 -16.86 -104.89 -42.20
CA LYS A 187 -16.35 -106.23 -42.54
C LYS A 187 -17.44 -107.29 -42.63
N LYS A 188 -18.53 -107.15 -41.86
CA LYS A 188 -19.69 -108.08 -41.86
C LYS A 188 -20.81 -107.69 -42.85
N CYS A 189 -20.67 -106.61 -43.61
CA CYS A 189 -21.71 -106.06 -44.50
C CYS A 189 -23.04 -105.73 -43.80
N GLU A 190 -23.01 -105.43 -42.50
CA GLU A 190 -24.21 -105.07 -41.71
C GLU A 190 -24.46 -103.55 -41.76
N GLN A 191 -25.71 -103.13 -42.01
CA GLN A 191 -26.09 -101.72 -41.91
C GLN A 191 -26.21 -101.28 -40.44
N ALA A 192 -25.62 -100.13 -40.11
CA ALA A 192 -25.76 -99.54 -38.80
C ALA A 192 -27.24 -99.23 -38.47
N LYS A 193 -27.69 -99.56 -37.25
CA LYS A 193 -29.06 -99.26 -36.82
C LYS A 193 -29.24 -97.74 -36.74
N ALA A 194 -30.42 -97.25 -37.12
CA ALA A 194 -30.71 -95.80 -37.12
C ALA A 194 -30.43 -95.12 -35.77
N LYS A 195 -30.65 -95.83 -34.65
CA LYS A 195 -30.38 -95.33 -33.30
C LYS A 195 -28.89 -95.16 -32.99
N GLU A 196 -28.05 -96.05 -33.51
CA GLU A 196 -26.59 -96.00 -33.29
C GLU A 196 -25.96 -94.90 -34.14
N ASN A 197 -26.35 -94.79 -35.41
CA ASN A 197 -25.94 -93.68 -36.29
C ASN A 197 -26.37 -92.31 -35.73
N ALA A 198 -27.53 -92.24 -35.07
CA ALA A 198 -27.97 -91.01 -34.39
C ALA A 198 -27.10 -90.69 -33.17
N ALA A 199 -26.72 -91.70 -32.37
CA ALA A 199 -25.86 -91.54 -31.21
C ALA A 199 -24.41 -91.14 -31.59
N GLU A 200 -23.83 -91.73 -32.63
CA GLU A 200 -22.50 -91.35 -33.14
C GLU A 200 -22.47 -89.91 -33.64
N ARG A 201 -23.52 -89.49 -34.36
CA ARG A 201 -23.65 -88.10 -34.83
C ARG A 201 -23.86 -87.12 -33.69
N ALA A 202 -24.62 -87.49 -32.66
CA ALA A 202 -24.78 -86.69 -31.45
C ALA A 202 -23.43 -86.51 -30.72
N LEU A 203 -22.69 -87.60 -30.52
CA LEU A 203 -21.37 -87.56 -29.88
C LEU A 203 -20.37 -86.69 -30.65
N ALA A 204 -20.31 -86.82 -31.97
CA ALA A 204 -19.45 -85.99 -32.81
C ALA A 204 -19.87 -84.50 -32.77
N SER A 205 -21.18 -84.22 -32.70
CA SER A 205 -21.71 -82.87 -32.55
C SER A 205 -21.35 -82.26 -31.20
N ASP A 206 -21.44 -83.03 -30.12
CA ASP A 206 -21.12 -82.57 -28.76
C ASP A 206 -19.62 -82.29 -28.60
N VAL A 207 -18.76 -83.19 -29.13
CA VAL A 207 -17.30 -82.96 -29.16
C VAL A 207 -16.95 -81.69 -29.94
N LYS A 208 -17.59 -81.50 -31.12
CA LYS A 208 -17.38 -80.31 -31.95
C LYS A 208 -17.83 -79.04 -31.24
N MET A 209 -18.99 -79.07 -30.60
CA MET A 209 -19.50 -77.96 -29.79
C MET A 209 -18.51 -77.60 -28.67
N ILE A 210 -18.02 -78.58 -27.92
CA ILE A 210 -17.03 -78.35 -26.86
C ILE A 210 -15.76 -77.69 -27.43
N GLU A 211 -15.23 -78.22 -28.53
CA GLU A 211 -14.03 -77.68 -29.18
C GLU A 211 -14.18 -76.25 -29.69
N GLU A 212 -15.37 -75.85 -30.13
CA GLU A 212 -15.69 -74.48 -30.54
C GLU A 212 -15.69 -73.49 -29.36
N TYR A 213 -16.01 -73.94 -28.14
CA TYR A 213 -15.98 -73.10 -26.93
C TYR A 213 -14.61 -73.02 -26.26
N LEU A 214 -13.73 -74.02 -26.43
CA LEU A 214 -12.43 -74.07 -25.75
C LEU A 214 -11.55 -72.81 -25.96
N PRO A 215 -11.41 -72.24 -27.18
CA PRO A 215 -10.62 -71.02 -27.38
C PRO A 215 -11.16 -69.81 -26.60
N ARG A 216 -12.49 -69.73 -26.38
CA ARG A 216 -13.14 -68.63 -25.66
C ARG A 216 -12.75 -68.60 -24.17
N LEU A 217 -12.29 -69.72 -23.62
CA LEU A 217 -11.80 -69.81 -22.25
C LEU A 217 -10.43 -69.13 -22.08
N ILE A 218 -9.64 -68.99 -23.15
CA ILE A 218 -8.37 -68.23 -23.13
C ILE A 218 -8.66 -66.72 -23.11
N SER A 219 -9.71 -66.27 -23.81
CA SER A 219 -10.08 -64.87 -23.94
C SER A 219 -10.93 -64.31 -22.79
N LEU A 220 -11.42 -65.16 -21.89
CA LEU A 220 -12.11 -64.69 -20.67
C LEU A 220 -11.11 -63.95 -19.78
N GLU A 221 -11.01 -62.63 -19.94
CA GLU A 221 -10.30 -61.80 -18.99
C GLU A 221 -10.85 -62.06 -17.59
N GLU A 222 -9.95 -62.15 -16.63
CA GLU A 222 -10.26 -62.59 -15.28
C GLU A 222 -10.95 -61.55 -14.40
N ILE A 223 -11.36 -60.45 -15.02
CA ILE A 223 -12.14 -59.44 -14.34
C ILE A 223 -13.48 -59.43 -15.06
N PRO A 224 -14.56 -59.99 -14.47
CA PRO A 224 -15.89 -59.57 -14.85
C PRO A 224 -16.04 -58.14 -14.33
N VAL A 225 -15.42 -57.19 -15.03
CA VAL A 225 -15.81 -55.80 -14.90
C VAL A 225 -17.13 -55.74 -15.66
N ASN A 226 -18.25 -55.68 -14.94
CA ASN A 226 -19.48 -55.24 -15.56
C ASN A 226 -19.18 -53.83 -16.15
N PRO A 227 -19.07 -53.71 -17.49
CA PRO A 227 -18.62 -52.46 -18.11
C PRO A 227 -19.60 -51.32 -17.85
N GLU A 228 -20.88 -51.65 -17.59
CA GLU A 228 -21.90 -50.69 -17.19
C GLU A 228 -21.68 -50.18 -15.77
N GLU A 229 -21.47 -51.05 -14.79
CA GLU A 229 -21.19 -50.61 -13.40
C GLU A 229 -19.92 -49.75 -13.32
N THR A 230 -18.88 -50.13 -14.05
CA THR A 230 -17.65 -49.32 -14.09
C THR A 230 -17.84 -48.03 -14.88
N GLY A 231 -18.68 -48.02 -15.90
CA GLY A 231 -19.08 -46.81 -16.61
C GLY A 231 -19.94 -45.88 -15.75
N ILE A 232 -20.77 -46.42 -14.85
CA ILE A 232 -21.60 -45.66 -13.90
C ILE A 232 -20.70 -45.04 -12.84
N ILE A 233 -19.82 -45.81 -12.20
CA ILE A 233 -18.91 -45.30 -11.16
C ILE A 233 -17.98 -44.21 -11.72
N ARG A 234 -17.45 -44.38 -12.94
CA ARG A 234 -16.63 -43.34 -13.59
C ARG A 234 -17.42 -42.06 -13.83
N ARG A 235 -18.66 -42.17 -14.30
CA ARG A 235 -19.53 -41.01 -14.52
C ARG A 235 -19.86 -40.28 -13.23
N GLN A 236 -20.16 -41.01 -12.16
CA GLN A 236 -20.38 -40.43 -10.82
C GLN A 236 -19.16 -39.68 -10.30
N PHE A 237 -17.96 -40.25 -10.44
CA PHE A 237 -16.73 -39.56 -10.04
C PHE A 237 -16.48 -38.30 -10.88
N VAL A 238 -16.63 -38.38 -12.19
CA VAL A 238 -16.48 -37.22 -13.08
C VAL A 238 -17.48 -36.13 -12.68
N GLU A 239 -18.73 -36.49 -12.43
CA GLU A 239 -19.79 -35.56 -12.04
C GLU A 239 -19.49 -34.87 -10.70
N VAL A 240 -19.07 -35.64 -9.68
CA VAL A 240 -18.65 -35.10 -8.37
C VAL A 240 -17.46 -34.15 -8.54
N PHE A 241 -16.42 -34.54 -9.28
CA PHE A 241 -15.26 -33.68 -9.52
C PHE A 241 -15.62 -32.41 -10.28
N THR A 242 -16.51 -32.47 -11.27
CA THR A 242 -16.98 -31.26 -11.98
C THR A 242 -17.80 -30.34 -11.09
N GLN A 243 -18.63 -30.88 -10.19
CA GLN A 243 -19.38 -30.07 -9.22
C GLN A 243 -18.44 -29.41 -8.20
N GLU A 244 -17.46 -30.15 -7.68
CA GLU A 244 -16.44 -29.61 -6.78
C GLU A 244 -15.61 -28.51 -7.46
N GLU A 245 -15.18 -28.74 -8.70
CA GLU A 245 -14.44 -27.77 -9.50
C GLU A 245 -15.25 -26.48 -9.70
N GLN A 246 -16.52 -26.59 -10.10
CA GLN A 246 -17.40 -25.43 -10.25
C GLN A 246 -17.60 -24.68 -8.93
N THR A 247 -17.77 -25.40 -7.83
CA THR A 247 -17.91 -24.81 -6.49
C THR A 247 -16.65 -24.05 -6.09
N TYR A 248 -15.48 -24.64 -6.35
CA TYR A 248 -14.19 -24.03 -6.05
C TYR A 248 -13.97 -22.78 -6.90
N LEU A 249 -14.26 -22.84 -8.21
CA LEU A 249 -14.16 -21.70 -9.12
C LEU A 249 -15.09 -20.56 -8.71
N ALA A 250 -16.34 -20.87 -8.35
CA ALA A 250 -17.30 -19.87 -7.86
C ALA A 250 -16.78 -19.18 -6.58
N SER A 251 -16.24 -19.95 -5.63
CA SER A 251 -15.66 -19.38 -4.40
C SER A 251 -14.42 -18.51 -4.68
N ALA A 252 -13.60 -18.90 -5.65
CA ALA A 252 -12.43 -18.12 -6.06
C ALA A 252 -12.82 -16.82 -6.76
N GLU A 253 -13.87 -16.84 -7.59
CA GLU A 253 -14.43 -15.64 -8.22
C GLU A 253 -15.06 -14.70 -7.18
N GLU A 254 -15.79 -15.23 -6.20
CA GLU A 254 -16.35 -14.42 -5.12
C GLU A 254 -15.26 -13.73 -4.30
N GLU A 255 -14.18 -14.45 -3.97
CA GLU A 255 -13.05 -13.89 -3.24
C GLU A 255 -12.29 -12.85 -4.08
N ARG A 256 -12.15 -13.05 -5.40
CA ARG A 256 -11.63 -12.02 -6.31
C ARG A 256 -12.52 -10.77 -6.32
N ALA A 257 -13.84 -10.93 -6.44
CA ALA A 257 -14.79 -9.83 -6.43
C ALA A 257 -14.81 -9.09 -5.08
N ARG A 258 -14.59 -9.80 -3.96
CA ARG A 258 -14.43 -9.20 -2.63
C ARG A 258 -13.17 -8.35 -2.55
N LYS A 259 -12.04 -8.87 -3.01
CA LYS A 259 -10.76 -8.13 -3.06
C LYS A 259 -10.85 -6.90 -3.95
N GLU A 260 -11.52 -7.01 -5.08
CA GLU A 260 -11.71 -5.87 -6.00
C GLU A 260 -12.62 -4.79 -5.39
N ARG A 261 -13.72 -5.18 -4.71
CA ARG A 261 -14.57 -4.25 -3.95
C ARG A 261 -13.80 -3.52 -2.85
N LEU A 262 -12.97 -4.25 -2.09
CA LEU A 262 -12.10 -3.67 -1.06
C LEU A 262 -11.06 -2.73 -1.68
N GLY A 263 -10.44 -3.13 -2.80
CA GLY A 263 -9.49 -2.31 -3.54
C GLY A 263 -10.11 -0.99 -4.00
N ARG A 264 -11.30 -1.04 -4.63
CA ARG A 264 -12.06 0.17 -5.00
C ARG A 264 -12.39 1.04 -3.79
N GLY A 265 -12.82 0.44 -2.67
CA GLY A 265 -13.12 1.19 -1.44
C GLY A 265 -11.90 1.91 -0.86
N LEU A 266 -10.73 1.27 -0.89
CA LEU A 266 -9.47 1.87 -0.46
C LEU A 266 -9.02 3.00 -1.39
N GLU A 267 -9.21 2.85 -2.70
CA GLU A 267 -8.89 3.89 -3.68
C GLU A 267 -9.75 5.14 -3.45
N VAL A 268 -11.06 4.96 -3.25
CA VAL A 268 -11.97 6.07 -2.92
C VAL A 268 -11.57 6.76 -1.61
N TYR A 269 -11.18 5.98 -0.59
CA TYR A 269 -10.71 6.54 0.68
C TYR A 269 -9.43 7.36 0.49
N ARG A 270 -8.45 6.85 -0.27
CA ARG A 270 -7.22 7.61 -0.60
C ARG A 270 -7.53 8.89 -1.35
N GLN A 271 -8.40 8.83 -2.36
CA GLN A 271 -8.78 10.00 -3.14
C GLN A 271 -9.44 11.07 -2.24
N ARG A 272 -10.36 10.66 -1.37
CA ARG A 272 -10.99 11.58 -0.41
C ARG A 272 -9.98 12.25 0.51
N MET A 273 -9.01 11.50 1.02
CA MET A 273 -7.94 12.08 1.86
C MET A 273 -7.08 13.08 1.10
N LEU A 274 -6.78 12.80 -0.18
CA LEU A 274 -6.05 13.73 -1.04
C LEU A 274 -6.88 14.99 -1.34
N ASP A 275 -8.16 14.84 -1.65
CA ASP A 275 -9.07 15.96 -1.91
C ASP A 275 -9.22 16.85 -0.66
N GLU A 276 -9.36 16.27 0.54
CA GLU A 276 -9.38 17.02 1.81
C GLU A 276 -8.08 17.77 2.06
N TYR A 277 -6.93 17.17 1.72
CA TYR A 277 -5.63 17.83 1.84
C TYR A 277 -5.49 19.00 0.86
N VAL A 278 -5.90 18.82 -0.40
CA VAL A 278 -5.89 19.86 -1.43
C VAL A 278 -6.86 20.99 -1.07
N ALA A 279 -8.06 20.68 -0.61
CA ALA A 279 -9.05 21.66 -0.17
C ALA A 279 -8.49 22.55 0.95
N LYS A 280 -7.87 21.95 1.99
CA LYS A 280 -7.21 22.69 3.06
C LYS A 280 -6.06 23.56 2.57
N LYS A 281 -5.32 23.11 1.56
CA LYS A 281 -4.25 23.91 0.96
C LYS A 281 -4.81 25.12 0.21
N ASN A 282 -5.88 24.92 -0.56
CA ASN A 282 -6.52 25.99 -1.33
C ASN A 282 -7.22 27.02 -0.44
N GLU A 283 -7.85 26.58 0.65
CA GLU A 283 -8.43 27.47 1.67
C GLU A 283 -7.36 28.41 2.25
N LYS A 284 -6.20 27.85 2.65
CA LYS A 284 -5.07 28.66 3.15
C LYS A 284 -4.52 29.63 2.11
N LEU A 285 -4.52 29.25 0.82
CA LEU A 285 -4.10 30.15 -0.27
C LEU A 285 -5.09 31.29 -0.45
N TYR A 286 -6.40 30.99 -0.44
CA TYR A 286 -7.45 32.00 -0.57
C TYR A 286 -7.46 32.99 0.62
N ASP A 287 -7.26 32.50 1.84
CA ASP A 287 -7.10 33.35 3.03
C ASP A 287 -5.87 34.25 2.89
N ALA A 288 -4.76 33.72 2.36
CA ALA A 288 -3.56 34.52 2.09
C ALA A 288 -3.83 35.61 1.03
N GLU A 289 -4.44 35.26 -0.10
CA GLU A 289 -4.79 36.22 -1.17
C GLU A 289 -5.75 37.32 -0.69
N THR A 290 -6.76 36.97 0.10
CA THR A 290 -7.69 37.96 0.68
C THR A 290 -6.98 38.89 1.66
N THR A 291 -6.06 38.38 2.49
CA THR A 291 -5.24 39.25 3.34
C THR A 291 -4.31 40.15 2.54
N GLU A 292 -3.71 39.65 1.45
CA GLU A 292 -2.85 40.45 0.56
C GLU A 292 -3.63 41.58 -0.12
N HIS A 293 -4.81 41.28 -0.65
CA HIS A 293 -5.69 42.29 -1.25
C HIS A 293 -6.15 43.34 -0.24
N HIS A 294 -6.47 42.92 0.98
CA HIS A 294 -6.85 43.86 2.05
C HIS A 294 -5.69 44.79 2.41
N LEU A 295 -4.49 44.24 2.60
CA LEU A 295 -3.29 45.02 2.89
C LEU A 295 -2.95 45.98 1.74
N SER A 296 -3.06 45.52 0.48
CA SER A 296 -2.85 46.37 -0.70
C SER A 296 -3.86 47.53 -0.74
N SER A 297 -5.13 47.26 -0.44
CA SER A 297 -6.16 48.31 -0.36
C SER A 297 -5.91 49.33 0.76
N VAL A 298 -5.39 48.87 1.90
CA VAL A 298 -5.02 49.78 3.02
C VAL A 298 -3.83 50.64 2.62
N VAL A 299 -2.83 50.06 1.95
CA VAL A 299 -1.67 50.79 1.43
C VAL A 299 -2.11 51.86 0.42
N ASP A 300 -3.00 51.52 -0.51
CA ASP A 300 -3.53 52.46 -1.49
C ASP A 300 -4.35 53.60 -0.86
N GLN A 301 -5.01 53.37 0.28
CA GLN A 301 -5.70 54.41 1.07
C GLN A 301 -4.77 55.33 1.85
N VAL A 302 -3.57 54.86 2.20
CA VAL A 302 -2.57 55.65 2.93
C VAL A 302 -1.72 56.49 1.97
N LEU A 303 -1.54 56.02 0.74
CA LEU A 303 -0.70 56.68 -0.27
C LEU A 303 -1.45 57.68 -1.18
N ASN A 304 -2.78 57.64 -1.22
CA ASN A 304 -3.64 58.63 -1.91
C ASN A 304 -4.33 59.57 -0.92
#